data_AF-A0AAV7HWC8-F1
#
_entry.id   AF-A0AAV7HWC8-F1
#
_cell.length_a   1.000
_cell.length_b   1.000
_cell.length_c   1.000
_cell.angle_alpha   90.00
_cell.angle_beta   90.00
_cell.angle_gamma   90.00
#
_symmetry.space_group_name_H-M   'P 1'
#
loop_
_entity.id
_entity.type
_entity.pdbx_description
1 polymer ?
#
loop_
_entity_poly.entity_id
_entity_poly.type
_entity_poly.pdbx_seq_one_letter_code
_entity_poly.pdbx_strand_id
1 'polypeptide(L)'
;MFKVKELKISTDEIDERNKLSIEVTIDDASNLLVIKRLLKEACREIKTLTSTPHVKWALLCWTIYFTNLFGWYGFGIWMPELLNRFENFYKLHPNITTASVSELVSLNQTSTIRKYDCENHSMNEKVFVNTLIINAACSIGNIMCIYLSNHVGRRAIPVTTLIVSGVAGVALYFIRSSTQIIIVSGIFSVAMTAANIVLNSTVVDIFPTHISALALCINSFFGRIGAIVSNIAFGALVDVNCEVLIFLVASIIIVGAMLAFFLPPKDPPRVLET
;
A
#
# COMPACT_ATOMS: atom_id res chain seq x y z
N MET A 1 4.27 -79.03 3.73
CA MET A 1 3.48 -78.01 4.45
C MET A 1 4.44 -76.89 4.84
N PHE A 2 4.30 -75.71 4.23
CA PHE A 2 5.31 -74.64 4.17
C PHE A 2 5.63 -74.02 5.55
N LYS A 3 6.93 -73.82 5.83
CA LYS A 3 7.46 -73.11 7.00
C LYS A 3 7.10 -71.62 6.92
N VAL A 4 6.46 -71.11 7.96
CA VAL A 4 6.27 -69.67 8.20
C VAL A 4 7.65 -69.02 8.38
N LYS A 5 7.98 -68.07 7.50
CA LYS A 5 9.19 -67.27 7.58
C LYS A 5 8.87 -66.03 8.41
N GLU A 6 9.22 -66.05 9.69
CA GLU A 6 9.19 -64.89 10.58
C GLU A 6 9.98 -63.74 9.93
N LEU A 7 9.26 -62.69 9.53
CA LEU A 7 9.83 -61.42 9.11
C LEU A 7 10.39 -60.73 10.37
N LYS A 8 11.64 -61.06 10.72
CA LYS A 8 12.44 -60.23 11.63
C LYS A 8 12.66 -58.89 10.94
N ILE A 9 11.82 -57.90 11.26
CA ILE A 9 12.12 -56.49 11.05
C ILE A 9 13.46 -56.26 11.76
N SER A 10 14.49 -55.91 11.00
CA SER A 10 15.86 -55.80 11.51
C SER A 10 15.88 -54.75 12.63
N THR A 11 16.44 -55.09 13.79
CA THR A 11 16.59 -54.18 14.94
C THR A 11 17.25 -52.86 14.53
N ASP A 12 18.10 -52.89 13.49
CA ASP A 12 18.77 -51.73 12.92
C ASP A 12 17.81 -50.73 12.23
N GLU A 13 16.75 -51.19 11.55
CA GLU A 13 15.75 -50.30 10.93
C GLU A 13 14.90 -49.59 12.00
N ILE A 14 14.66 -50.24 13.14
CA ILE A 14 13.93 -49.66 14.26
C ILE A 14 14.80 -48.61 14.97
N ASP A 15 16.10 -48.86 15.12
CA ASP A 15 17.05 -47.88 15.70
C ASP A 15 17.20 -46.64 14.80
N GLU A 16 17.31 -46.83 13.48
CA GLU A 16 17.38 -45.71 12.53
C GLU A 16 16.10 -44.86 12.54
N ARG A 17 14.93 -45.52 12.54
CA ARG A 17 13.66 -44.79 12.59
C ARG A 17 13.50 -44.04 13.90
N ASN A 18 13.94 -44.60 15.02
CA ASN A 18 13.91 -43.94 16.32
C ASN A 18 14.88 -42.76 16.39
N LYS A 19 16.10 -42.89 15.85
CA LYS A 19 17.05 -41.76 15.73
C LYS A 19 16.48 -40.63 14.89
N LEU A 20 15.92 -40.94 13.72
CA LEU A 20 15.28 -39.96 12.85
C LEU A 20 14.10 -39.26 13.56
N SER A 21 13.28 -40.02 14.28
CA SER A 21 12.13 -39.48 15.04
C SER A 21 12.58 -38.54 16.15
N ILE A 22 13.65 -38.91 16.86
CA ILE A 22 14.25 -38.12 17.94
C ILE A 22 14.89 -36.84 17.37
N GLU A 23 15.57 -36.92 16.24
CA GLU A 23 16.21 -35.77 15.60
C GLU A 23 15.18 -34.76 15.08
N VAL A 24 14.07 -35.23 14.51
CA VAL A 24 12.92 -34.39 14.13
C VAL A 24 12.26 -33.73 15.35
N THR A 25 12.07 -34.46 16.46
CA THR A 25 11.45 -33.88 17.67
C THR A 25 12.37 -32.91 18.41
N ILE A 26 13.69 -33.15 18.40
CA ILE A 26 14.69 -32.21 18.94
C ILE A 26 14.74 -30.96 18.07
N ASP A 27 14.70 -31.08 16.75
CA ASP A 27 14.67 -29.95 15.84
C ASP A 27 13.41 -29.10 16.05
N ASP A 28 12.22 -29.72 16.12
CA ASP A 28 10.96 -29.04 16.42
C ASP A 28 10.94 -28.35 17.79
N ALA A 29 11.46 -29.02 18.83
CA ALA A 29 11.56 -28.44 20.17
C ALA A 29 12.55 -27.26 20.20
N SER A 30 13.66 -27.37 19.47
CA SER A 30 14.65 -26.30 19.35
C SER A 30 14.06 -25.10 18.57
N ASN A 31 13.38 -25.35 17.46
CA ASN A 31 12.70 -24.36 16.63
C ASN A 31 11.61 -23.64 17.42
N LEU A 32 10.81 -24.37 18.19
CA LEU A 32 9.79 -23.79 19.07
C LEU A 32 10.40 -22.90 20.16
N LEU A 33 11.52 -23.30 20.77
CA LEU A 33 12.22 -22.50 21.76
C LEU A 33 12.82 -21.22 21.15
N VAL A 34 13.37 -21.32 19.94
CA VAL A 34 13.87 -20.17 19.17
C VAL A 34 12.72 -19.21 18.85
N ILE A 35 11.60 -19.72 18.33
CA ILE A 35 10.41 -18.90 18.02
C ILE A 35 9.87 -18.20 19.27
N LYS A 36 9.78 -18.90 20.41
CA LYS A 36 9.35 -18.28 21.68
C LYS A 36 10.30 -17.18 22.14
N ARG A 37 11.61 -17.33 21.94
CA ARG A 37 12.61 -16.29 22.27
C ARG A 37 12.43 -15.07 21.37
N LEU A 38 12.31 -15.27 20.05
CA LEU A 38 12.07 -14.19 19.09
C LEU A 38 10.76 -13.44 19.36
N LEU A 39 9.68 -14.16 19.65
CA LEU A 39 8.39 -13.55 20.04
C LEU A 39 8.52 -12.75 21.34
N LYS A 40 9.26 -13.27 22.33
CA LYS A 40 9.50 -12.55 23.59
C LYS A 40 10.31 -11.27 23.36
N GLU A 41 11.32 -11.31 22.50
CA GLU A 41 12.13 -10.16 22.09
C GLU A 41 11.28 -9.13 21.34
N ALA A 42 10.50 -9.57 20.34
CA ALA A 42 9.56 -8.71 19.61
C ALA A 42 8.53 -8.07 20.55
N CYS A 43 7.90 -8.84 21.44
CA CYS A 43 6.96 -8.30 22.43
C CYS A 43 7.62 -7.27 23.36
N ARG A 44 8.88 -7.48 23.74
CA ARG A 44 9.64 -6.50 24.55
C ARG A 44 9.88 -5.22 23.76
N GLU A 45 10.29 -5.32 22.50
CA GLU A 45 10.53 -4.16 21.63
C GLU A 45 9.23 -3.41 21.30
N ILE A 46 8.11 -4.12 21.06
CA ILE A 46 6.77 -3.52 20.90
C ILE A 46 6.40 -2.75 22.17
N LYS A 47 6.63 -3.35 23.35
CA LYS A 47 6.38 -2.71 24.63
C LYS A 47 7.23 -1.45 24.81
N THR A 48 8.50 -1.46 24.41
CA THR A 48 9.37 -0.28 24.43
C THR A 48 8.87 0.81 23.47
N LEU A 49 8.46 0.43 22.25
CA LEU A 49 7.91 1.37 21.26
C LEU A 49 6.60 2.01 21.72
N THR A 50 5.77 1.25 22.43
CA THR A 50 4.48 1.69 22.99
C THR A 50 4.61 2.34 24.38
N SER A 51 5.83 2.43 24.93
CA SER A 51 6.08 3.14 26.18
C SER A 51 6.10 4.66 25.96
N THR A 52 5.55 5.40 26.91
CA THR A 52 5.68 6.87 26.98
C THR A 52 7.16 7.22 27.18
N PRO A 53 7.78 8.14 26.41
CA PRO A 53 7.20 9.20 25.57
C PRO A 53 7.07 8.88 24.06
N HIS A 54 7.53 7.73 23.57
CA HIS A 54 7.62 7.42 22.13
C HIS A 54 6.27 7.15 21.46
N VAL A 55 5.29 6.66 22.22
CA VAL A 55 3.98 6.24 21.70
C VAL A 55 3.23 7.35 20.94
N LYS A 56 3.39 8.62 21.35
CA LYS A 56 2.74 9.76 20.67
C LYS A 56 3.25 9.92 19.24
N TRP A 57 4.57 9.83 19.06
CA TRP A 57 5.21 9.90 17.75
C TRP A 57 4.94 8.65 16.91
N ALA A 58 4.91 7.48 17.53
CA ALA A 58 4.56 6.22 16.86
C ALA A 58 3.13 6.25 16.32
N LEU A 59 2.14 6.64 17.14
CA LEU A 59 0.75 6.75 16.72
C LEU A 59 0.57 7.77 15.58
N LEU A 60 1.30 8.89 15.66
CA LEU A 60 1.29 9.92 14.63
C LEU A 60 1.83 9.38 13.30
N CYS A 61 2.97 8.69 13.32
CA CYS A 61 3.52 8.02 12.13
C CYS A 61 2.56 6.96 11.56
N TRP A 62 1.99 6.10 12.41
CA TRP A 62 1.06 5.05 11.97
C TRP A 62 -0.19 5.64 11.30
N THR A 63 -0.73 6.72 11.85
CA THR A 63 -1.92 7.38 11.29
C THR A 63 -1.61 8.01 9.93
N ILE A 64 -0.47 8.70 9.80
CA ILE A 64 -0.06 9.28 8.51
C ILE A 64 0.18 8.19 7.47
N TYR A 65 0.84 7.11 7.86
CA TYR A 65 1.11 5.99 6.96
C TYR A 65 -0.18 5.29 6.54
N PHE A 66 -1.16 5.16 7.43
CA PHE A 66 -2.51 4.70 7.10
C PHE A 66 -3.16 5.58 6.02
N THR A 67 -3.16 6.91 6.20
CA THR A 67 -3.76 7.83 5.21
C THR A 67 -3.04 7.79 3.86
N ASN A 68 -1.71 7.65 3.86
CA ASN A 68 -0.90 7.53 2.65
C ASN A 68 -1.24 6.22 1.90
N LEU A 69 -1.22 5.08 2.58
CA LEU A 69 -1.53 3.79 1.93
C LEU A 69 -2.98 3.68 1.51
N PHE A 70 -3.91 4.28 2.26
CA PHE A 70 -5.32 4.36 1.87
C PHE A 70 -5.48 5.04 0.50
N GLY A 71 -4.85 6.19 0.31
CA GLY A 71 -4.89 6.91 -0.97
C GLY A 71 -4.13 6.17 -2.09
N TRP A 72 -2.95 5.63 -1.77
CA TRP A 72 -2.08 4.94 -2.74
C TRP A 72 -2.76 3.69 -3.31
N TYR A 73 -3.24 2.80 -2.44
CA TYR A 73 -3.85 1.55 -2.87
C TYR A 73 -5.28 1.74 -3.37
N GLY A 74 -6.07 2.61 -2.74
CA GLY A 74 -7.42 2.92 -3.19
C GLY A 74 -7.41 3.50 -4.61
N PHE A 75 -6.74 4.63 -4.79
CA PHE A 75 -6.73 5.28 -6.10
C PHE A 75 -5.90 4.50 -7.13
N GLY A 76 -4.72 4.00 -6.75
CA GLY A 76 -3.81 3.31 -7.68
C GLY A 76 -4.37 2.02 -8.30
N ILE A 77 -5.10 1.21 -7.52
CA ILE A 77 -5.71 -0.05 -8.04
C ILE A 77 -6.93 0.26 -8.91
N TRP A 78 -7.71 1.27 -8.55
CA TRP A 78 -8.96 1.59 -9.23
C TRP A 78 -8.79 2.47 -10.47
N MET A 79 -7.64 3.13 -10.62
CA MET A 79 -7.37 4.01 -11.76
C MET A 79 -7.49 3.31 -13.14
N PRO A 80 -6.89 2.13 -13.38
CA PRO A 80 -7.05 1.44 -14.66
C PRO A 80 -8.50 1.06 -14.96
N GLU A 81 -9.26 0.62 -13.95
CA GLU A 81 -10.67 0.27 -14.09
C GLU A 81 -11.53 1.52 -14.38
N LEU A 82 -11.27 2.64 -13.70
CA LEU A 82 -11.90 3.93 -13.98
C LEU A 82 -11.63 4.35 -15.44
N LEU A 83 -10.37 4.29 -15.89
CA LEU A 83 -9.99 4.62 -17.27
C LEU A 83 -10.64 3.68 -18.30
N ASN A 84 -10.72 2.39 -18.01
CA ASN A 84 -11.41 1.42 -18.86
C ASN A 84 -12.92 1.75 -18.99
N ARG A 85 -13.57 2.15 -17.89
CA ARG A 85 -14.97 2.61 -17.91
C ARG A 85 -15.13 3.90 -18.74
N PHE A 86 -14.18 4.84 -18.65
CA PHE A 86 -14.16 6.02 -19.52
C PHE A 86 -14.05 5.65 -21.00
N GLU A 87 -13.11 4.78 -21.38
CA GLU A 87 -12.94 4.37 -22.78
C GLU A 87 -14.21 3.69 -23.35
N ASN A 88 -14.85 2.82 -22.57
CA ASN A 88 -16.08 2.16 -23.00
C ASN A 88 -17.23 3.17 -23.21
N PHE A 89 -17.33 4.19 -22.35
CA PHE A 89 -18.31 5.26 -22.50
C PHE A 89 -18.10 6.08 -23.78
N TYR A 90 -16.86 6.49 -24.06
CA TYR A 90 -16.53 7.26 -25.27
C TYR A 90 -16.77 6.46 -26.55
N LYS A 91 -16.63 5.12 -26.51
CA LYS A 91 -17.00 4.24 -27.63
C LYS A 91 -18.51 4.17 -27.86
N LEU A 92 -19.31 4.21 -26.79
CA LEU A 92 -20.78 4.13 -26.85
C LEU A 92 -21.43 5.48 -27.22
N HIS A 93 -20.80 6.60 -26.88
CA HIS A 93 -21.30 7.96 -27.19
C HIS A 93 -20.25 8.78 -27.94
N PRO A 94 -20.02 8.52 -29.26
CA PRO A 94 -18.99 9.22 -30.04
C PRO A 94 -19.24 10.73 -30.21
N ASN A 95 -20.46 11.21 -29.94
CA ASN A 95 -20.82 12.63 -29.99
C ASN A 95 -20.50 13.40 -28.69
N ILE A 96 -20.16 12.73 -27.60
CA ILE A 96 -19.85 13.36 -26.31
C ILE A 96 -18.34 13.18 -26.05
N THR A 97 -17.57 14.25 -26.20
CA THR A 97 -16.10 14.27 -26.06
C THR A 97 -15.62 14.58 -24.64
N THR A 98 -16.54 14.85 -23.71
CA THR A 98 -16.24 15.14 -22.30
C THR A 98 -17.33 14.56 -21.41
N ALA A 99 -16.99 13.53 -20.63
CA ALA A 99 -17.87 12.95 -19.62
C ALA A 99 -17.25 13.13 -18.24
N SER A 100 -18.05 13.58 -17.28
CA SER A 100 -17.67 13.61 -15.87
C SER A 100 -17.69 12.19 -15.28
N VAL A 101 -16.88 11.94 -14.24
CA VAL A 101 -16.88 10.66 -13.50
C VAL A 101 -18.30 10.30 -13.01
N SER A 102 -19.10 11.31 -12.66
CA SER A 102 -20.50 11.19 -12.24
C SER A 102 -21.47 10.78 -13.35
N GLU A 103 -21.27 11.23 -14.60
CA GLU A 103 -22.14 10.86 -15.73
C GLU A 103 -21.99 9.38 -16.12
N LEU A 104 -20.81 8.79 -15.88
CA LEU A 104 -20.57 7.37 -16.12
C LEU A 104 -21.43 6.47 -15.24
N VAL A 105 -21.64 6.86 -13.97
CA VAL A 105 -22.43 6.09 -13.00
C VAL A 105 -23.91 6.10 -13.36
N SER A 106 -24.44 7.26 -13.79
CA SER A 106 -25.85 7.39 -14.20
C SER A 106 -26.23 6.57 -15.44
N LEU A 107 -25.28 6.22 -16.30
CA LEU A 107 -25.55 5.47 -17.52
C LEU A 107 -25.53 3.95 -17.34
N ASN A 108 -25.16 3.46 -16.15
CA ASN A 108 -25.26 2.03 -15.83
C ASN A 108 -26.70 1.59 -15.50
N GLN A 109 -27.65 2.52 -15.30
CA GLN A 109 -29.04 2.20 -14.95
C GLN A 109 -29.94 1.79 -16.13
N THR A 110 -29.47 1.92 -17.38
CA THR A 110 -30.23 1.53 -18.58
C THR A 110 -29.54 0.48 -19.46
N SER A 111 -28.46 -0.12 -18.99
CA SER A 111 -27.70 -1.11 -19.76
C SER A 111 -28.03 -2.53 -19.30
N THR A 112 -29.01 -3.16 -19.95
CA THR A 112 -29.24 -4.60 -19.89
C THR A 112 -27.91 -5.35 -20.04
N ILE A 113 -27.64 -6.24 -19.09
CA ILE A 113 -26.53 -7.20 -19.02
C ILE A 113 -26.13 -7.69 -20.42
N ARG A 114 -25.08 -7.09 -21.01
CA ARG A 114 -24.47 -7.64 -22.23
C ARG A 114 -23.58 -8.80 -21.80
N LYS A 115 -23.88 -9.97 -22.36
CA LYS A 115 -23.04 -11.17 -22.38
C LYS A 115 -21.57 -10.78 -22.55
N TYR A 116 -20.71 -11.23 -21.64
CA TYR A 116 -19.26 -11.22 -21.83
C TYR A 116 -18.94 -12.11 -23.04
N ASP A 117 -18.60 -11.48 -24.16
CA ASP A 117 -18.15 -12.14 -25.38
C ASP A 117 -16.63 -12.27 -25.33
N CYS A 118 -16.14 -13.50 -25.16
CA CYS A 118 -14.73 -13.83 -24.97
C CYS A 118 -13.97 -14.04 -26.29
N GLU A 119 -14.51 -13.63 -27.44
CA GLU A 119 -13.98 -14.03 -28.75
C GLU A 119 -13.28 -12.89 -29.53
N ASN A 120 -13.32 -11.63 -29.06
CA ASN A 120 -12.68 -10.49 -29.73
C ASN A 120 -12.10 -9.44 -28.75
N HIS A 121 -11.35 -9.90 -27.73
CA HIS A 121 -10.65 -8.98 -26.83
C HIS A 121 -9.27 -8.61 -27.40
N SER A 122 -9.22 -7.73 -28.39
CA SER A 122 -7.98 -7.01 -28.70
C SER A 122 -7.76 -5.95 -27.61
N MET A 123 -7.03 -6.31 -26.56
CA MET A 123 -6.48 -5.31 -25.64
C MET A 123 -5.69 -4.30 -26.47
N ASN A 124 -6.11 -3.03 -26.43
CA ASN A 124 -5.41 -1.96 -27.14
C ASN A 124 -3.97 -1.85 -26.59
N GLU A 125 -3.00 -2.33 -27.36
CA GLU A 125 -1.56 -2.27 -27.06
C GLU A 125 -1.11 -0.85 -26.72
N LYS A 126 -1.75 0.16 -27.33
CA LYS A 126 -1.51 1.58 -27.06
C LYS A 126 -1.76 1.97 -25.59
N VAL A 127 -2.74 1.37 -24.92
CA VAL A 127 -3.05 1.67 -23.50
C VAL A 127 -1.95 1.12 -22.59
N PHE A 128 -1.46 -0.08 -22.90
CA PHE A 128 -0.35 -0.70 -22.18
C PHE A 128 0.96 0.08 -22.37
N VAL A 129 1.29 0.45 -23.61
CA VAL A 129 2.49 1.24 -23.92
C VAL A 129 2.43 2.63 -23.28
N ASN A 130 1.28 3.32 -23.32
CA ASN A 130 1.13 4.60 -22.60
C ASN A 130 1.32 4.42 -21.10
N THR A 131 0.74 3.38 -20.51
CA THR A 131 0.88 3.07 -19.08
C THR A 131 2.33 2.79 -18.71
N LEU A 132 3.07 2.05 -19.54
CA LEU A 132 4.50 1.80 -19.34
C LEU A 132 5.33 3.10 -19.39
N ILE A 133 5.09 3.94 -20.39
CA ILE A 133 5.79 5.23 -20.54
C ILE A 133 5.51 6.13 -19.33
N ILE A 134 4.24 6.19 -18.88
CA ILE A 134 3.85 6.97 -17.70
C ILE A 134 4.56 6.44 -16.45
N ASN A 135 4.57 5.14 -16.22
CA ASN A 135 5.25 4.56 -15.05
C ASN A 135 6.76 4.80 -15.07
N ALA A 136 7.39 4.72 -16.25
CA ALA A 136 8.81 5.05 -16.42
C ALA A 136 9.08 6.54 -16.11
N ALA A 137 8.27 7.45 -16.65
CA ALA A 137 8.38 8.88 -16.36
C ALA A 137 8.13 9.20 -14.87
N CYS A 138 7.15 8.54 -14.26
CA CYS A 138 6.85 8.65 -12.84
C CYS A 138 8.03 8.16 -11.97
N SER A 139 8.73 7.12 -12.40
CA SER A 139 9.91 6.59 -11.69
C SER A 139 11.06 7.59 -11.67
N ILE A 140 11.28 8.30 -12.79
CA ILE A 140 12.26 9.41 -12.85
C ILE A 140 11.82 10.55 -11.94
N GLY A 141 10.51 10.88 -11.93
CA GLY A 141 9.93 11.88 -11.04
C GLY A 141 10.15 11.56 -9.56
N ASN A 142 10.04 10.29 -9.18
CA ASN A 142 10.31 9.83 -7.81
C ASN A 142 11.80 9.99 -7.44
N ILE A 143 12.73 9.67 -8.33
CA ILE A 143 14.17 9.89 -8.11
C ILE A 143 14.46 11.38 -7.90
N MET A 144 13.86 12.25 -8.71
CA MET A 144 13.98 13.70 -8.58
C MET A 144 13.41 14.21 -7.25
N CYS A 145 12.27 13.67 -6.81
CA CYS A 145 11.69 14.00 -5.51
C CYS A 145 12.59 13.54 -4.35
N ILE A 146 13.23 12.38 -4.45
CA ILE A 146 14.22 11.91 -3.45
C ILE A 146 15.44 12.84 -3.44
N TYR A 147 15.93 13.25 -4.60
CA TYR A 147 17.04 14.21 -4.66
C TYR A 147 16.67 15.55 -4.01
N LEU A 148 15.48 16.06 -4.32
CA LEU A 148 14.95 17.28 -3.71
C LEU A 148 14.74 17.11 -2.18
N SER A 149 14.44 15.89 -1.73
CA SER A 149 14.28 15.57 -0.31
C SER A 149 15.56 15.74 0.51
N ASN A 150 16.74 15.70 -0.13
CA ASN A 150 18.01 15.93 0.53
C ASN A 150 18.30 17.43 0.75
N HIS A 151 17.68 18.31 -0.06
CA HIS A 151 17.87 19.75 0.03
C HIS A 151 16.76 20.48 0.80
N VAL A 152 15.54 19.92 0.81
CA VAL A 152 14.38 20.48 1.51
C VAL A 152 14.30 19.90 2.93
N GLY A 153 13.82 20.68 3.90
CA GLY A 153 13.70 20.22 5.29
C GLY A 153 12.85 18.94 5.40
N ARG A 154 13.30 17.94 6.16
CA ARG A 154 12.74 16.57 6.20
C ARG A 154 11.24 16.50 6.52
N ARG A 155 10.72 17.47 7.29
CA ARG A 155 9.28 17.61 7.60
C ARG A 155 8.46 18.18 6.45
N ALA A 156 9.06 19.08 5.66
CA ALA A 156 8.34 19.79 4.62
C ALA A 156 8.01 18.86 3.45
N ILE A 157 8.86 17.87 3.15
CA ILE A 157 8.65 16.96 2.02
C ILE A 157 7.40 16.07 2.14
N PRO A 158 7.16 15.32 3.25
CA PRO A 158 5.93 14.53 3.37
C PRO A 158 4.69 15.43 3.38
N VAL A 159 4.78 16.63 3.95
CA VAL A 159 3.68 17.61 3.95
C VAL A 159 3.38 18.11 2.54
N THR A 160 4.39 18.56 1.79
CA THR A 160 4.19 19.10 0.44
C THR A 160 3.72 18.03 -0.53
N THR A 161 4.30 16.82 -0.46
CA THR A 161 3.89 15.71 -1.33
C THR A 161 2.46 15.23 -1.04
N LEU A 162 2.05 15.14 0.23
CA LEU A 162 0.66 14.81 0.59
C LEU A 162 -0.33 15.93 0.24
N ILE A 163 0.06 17.20 0.35
CA ILE A 163 -0.79 18.32 -0.12
C ILE A 163 -0.95 18.26 -1.64
N VAL A 164 0.15 18.07 -2.38
CA VAL A 164 0.12 17.97 -3.85
C VAL A 164 -0.75 16.80 -4.29
N SER A 165 -0.67 15.64 -3.63
CA SER A 165 -1.54 14.51 -3.95
C SER A 165 -2.99 14.77 -3.57
N GLY A 166 -3.27 15.38 -2.41
CA GLY A 166 -4.63 15.78 -2.02
C GLY A 166 -5.27 16.74 -3.03
N VAL A 167 -4.53 17.77 -3.45
CA VAL A 167 -4.98 18.75 -4.45
C VAL A 167 -5.17 18.09 -5.83
N ALA A 168 -4.25 17.21 -6.24
CA ALA A 168 -4.40 16.44 -7.47
C ALA A 168 -5.65 15.54 -7.42
N GLY A 169 -5.93 14.93 -6.26
CA GLY A 169 -7.13 14.14 -5.99
C GLY A 169 -8.42 14.93 -6.20
N VAL A 170 -8.49 16.16 -5.67
CA VAL A 170 -9.64 17.06 -5.89
C VAL A 170 -9.69 17.55 -7.34
N ALA A 171 -8.54 17.86 -7.95
CA ALA A 171 -8.48 18.31 -9.34
C ALA A 171 -9.07 17.29 -10.31
N LEU A 172 -8.91 16.00 -10.04
CA LEU A 172 -9.49 14.92 -10.86
C LEU A 172 -11.02 14.99 -10.96
N TYR A 173 -11.70 15.55 -9.98
CA TYR A 173 -13.16 15.77 -10.04
C TYR A 173 -13.54 16.82 -11.10
N PHE A 174 -12.75 17.88 -11.25
CA PHE A 174 -13.06 18.99 -12.16
C PHE A 174 -12.66 18.71 -13.61
N ILE A 175 -11.80 17.72 -13.83
CA ILE A 175 -11.24 17.42 -15.14
C ILE A 175 -12.23 16.56 -15.94
N ARG A 176 -12.47 16.96 -17.19
CA ARG A 176 -13.34 16.22 -18.13
C ARG A 176 -12.62 15.66 -19.35
N SER A 177 -11.35 16.03 -19.55
CA SER A 177 -10.55 15.59 -20.71
C SER A 177 -9.70 14.36 -20.36
N SER A 178 -9.72 13.34 -21.22
CA SER A 178 -8.99 12.08 -21.03
C SER A 178 -7.47 12.28 -20.82
N THR A 179 -6.85 13.16 -21.61
CA THR A 179 -5.41 13.45 -21.48
C THR A 179 -5.07 14.15 -20.16
N GLN A 180 -5.94 15.05 -19.70
CA GLN A 180 -5.76 15.74 -18.42
C GLN A 180 -5.91 14.78 -17.23
N ILE A 181 -6.85 13.82 -17.28
CA ILE A 181 -7.02 12.78 -16.25
C ILE A 181 -5.73 11.96 -16.11
N ILE A 182 -5.17 11.53 -17.24
CA ILE A 182 -3.91 10.77 -17.27
C ILE A 182 -2.77 11.56 -16.62
N ILE A 183 -2.59 12.83 -17.00
CA ILE A 183 -1.52 13.67 -16.45
C ILE A 183 -1.69 13.86 -14.93
N VAL A 184 -2.89 14.22 -14.47
CA VAL A 184 -3.11 14.49 -13.04
C VAL A 184 -3.04 13.22 -12.19
N SER A 185 -3.49 12.07 -12.71
CA SER A 185 -3.31 10.78 -12.03
C SER A 185 -1.85 10.36 -11.95
N GLY A 186 -1.02 10.70 -12.95
CA GLY A 186 0.43 10.52 -12.90
C GLY A 186 1.07 11.37 -11.81
N ILE A 187 0.69 12.66 -11.72
CA ILE A 187 1.16 13.56 -10.66
C ILE A 187 0.76 13.01 -9.27
N PHE A 188 -0.50 12.58 -9.12
CA PHE A 188 -0.98 11.95 -7.88
C PHE A 188 -0.12 10.73 -7.50
N SER A 189 0.17 9.85 -8.46
CA SER A 189 0.96 8.64 -8.23
C SER A 189 2.41 8.98 -7.81
N VAL A 190 3.08 9.89 -8.51
CA VAL A 190 4.45 10.31 -8.13
C VAL A 190 4.45 10.92 -6.73
N ALA A 191 3.50 11.82 -6.44
CA ALA A 191 3.43 12.49 -5.14
C ALA A 191 3.20 11.48 -3.99
N MET A 192 2.29 10.52 -4.17
CA MET A 192 2.01 9.50 -3.16
C MET A 192 3.18 8.52 -2.96
N THR A 193 3.85 8.11 -4.05
CA THR A 193 5.06 7.27 -3.96
C THR A 193 6.17 8.00 -3.21
N ALA A 194 6.44 9.26 -3.58
CA ALA A 194 7.46 10.08 -2.94
C ALA A 194 7.15 10.25 -1.45
N ALA A 195 5.90 10.55 -1.10
CA ALA A 195 5.45 10.61 0.30
C ALA A 195 5.71 9.27 1.03
N ASN A 196 5.44 8.13 0.41
CA ASN A 196 5.66 6.82 1.01
C ASN A 196 7.15 6.56 1.34
N ILE A 197 8.04 6.83 0.39
CA ILE A 197 9.48 6.66 0.55
C ILE A 197 10.00 7.55 1.70
N VAL A 198 9.58 8.82 1.71
CA VAL A 198 10.02 9.80 2.71
C VAL A 198 9.44 9.52 4.10
N LEU A 199 8.21 9.00 4.19
CA LEU A 199 7.64 8.58 5.46
C LEU A 199 8.41 7.40 6.06
N ASN A 200 8.78 6.40 5.24
CA ASN A 200 9.58 5.27 5.72
C ASN A 200 10.97 5.70 6.19
N SER A 201 11.66 6.59 5.46
CA SER A 201 12.95 7.12 5.94
C SER A 201 12.79 7.90 7.24
N THR A 202 11.73 8.70 7.35
CA THR A 202 11.44 9.47 8.56
C THR A 202 11.16 8.59 9.78
N VAL A 203 10.48 7.44 9.60
CA VAL A 203 10.27 6.47 10.68
C VAL A 203 11.60 5.91 11.18
N VAL A 204 12.50 5.50 10.29
CA VAL A 204 13.83 4.97 10.67
C VAL A 204 14.65 5.99 11.45
N ASP A 205 14.50 7.26 11.12
CA ASP A 205 15.25 8.32 11.78
C ASP A 205 14.65 8.80 13.12
N ILE A 206 13.33 8.62 13.34
CA ILE A 206 12.65 8.97 14.59
C ILE A 206 12.94 7.90 15.67
N PHE A 207 12.99 6.63 15.26
CA PHE A 207 13.20 5.52 16.17
C PHE A 207 14.67 5.11 16.24
N PRO A 208 15.19 4.74 17.42
CA PRO A 208 16.56 4.27 17.53
C PRO A 208 16.77 2.99 16.73
N THR A 209 17.97 2.80 16.18
CA THR A 209 18.30 1.75 15.19
C THR A 209 17.87 0.36 15.63
N HIS A 210 18.00 0.03 16.92
CA HIS A 210 17.66 -1.28 17.48
C HIS A 210 16.16 -1.63 17.42
N ILE A 211 15.25 -0.65 17.38
CA ILE A 211 13.79 -0.86 17.26
C ILE A 211 13.19 -0.27 15.97
N SER A 212 14.02 0.36 15.13
CA SER A 212 13.60 0.99 13.88
C SER A 212 12.96 0.00 12.89
N ALA A 213 13.52 -1.21 12.77
CA ALA A 213 12.98 -2.27 11.91
C ALA A 213 11.59 -2.71 12.37
N LEU A 214 11.39 -2.90 13.67
CA LEU A 214 10.08 -3.24 14.24
C LEU A 214 9.07 -2.11 14.02
N ALA A 215 9.49 -0.85 14.22
CA ALA A 215 8.65 0.31 13.99
C ALA A 215 8.15 0.38 12.53
N LEU A 216 9.03 0.09 11.56
CA LEU A 216 8.66 -0.04 10.15
C LEU A 216 7.66 -1.17 9.90
N CYS A 217 7.86 -2.35 10.52
CA CYS A 217 6.94 -3.48 10.39
C CYS A 217 5.53 -3.13 10.90
N ILE A 218 5.43 -2.52 12.08
CA ILE A 218 4.15 -2.09 12.65
C ILE A 218 3.51 -0.99 11.80
N ASN A 219 4.32 -0.03 11.36
CA ASN A 219 3.88 1.04 10.48
C ASN A 219 3.30 0.48 9.15
N SER A 220 4.00 -0.47 8.55
CA SER A 220 3.55 -1.20 7.37
C SER A 220 2.25 -1.96 7.64
N PHE A 221 2.11 -2.62 8.79
CA PHE A 221 0.88 -3.31 9.18
C PHE A 221 -0.33 -2.35 9.23
N PHE A 222 -0.20 -1.20 9.90
CA PHE A 222 -1.26 -0.17 9.91
C PHE A 222 -1.55 0.36 8.51
N GLY A 223 -0.53 0.56 7.68
CA GLY A 223 -0.71 0.95 6.29
C GLY A 223 -1.46 -0.10 5.46
N ARG A 224 -1.22 -1.40 5.70
CA ARG A 224 -1.97 -2.50 5.04
C ARG A 224 -3.43 -2.50 5.46
N ILE A 225 -3.75 -2.19 6.72
CA ILE A 225 -5.14 -1.98 7.15
C ILE A 225 -5.77 -0.84 6.33
N GLY A 226 -5.04 0.28 6.13
CA GLY A 226 -5.48 1.37 5.26
C GLY A 226 -5.80 0.93 3.83
N ALA A 227 -4.95 0.07 3.25
CA ALA A 227 -5.16 -0.49 1.92
C ALA A 227 -6.39 -1.42 1.82
N ILE A 228 -6.69 -2.17 2.89
CA ILE A 228 -7.89 -3.02 2.94
C ILE A 228 -9.13 -2.15 3.02
N VAL A 229 -9.15 -1.18 3.94
CA VAL A 229 -10.27 -0.26 4.13
C VAL A 229 -10.52 0.57 2.87
N SER A 230 -9.46 1.00 2.16
CA SER A 230 -9.61 1.73 0.90
C SER A 230 -10.28 0.88 -0.17
N ASN A 231 -9.85 -0.35 -0.37
CA ASN A 231 -10.45 -1.22 -1.39
C ASN A 231 -11.92 -1.53 -1.10
N ILE A 232 -12.27 -1.74 0.17
CA ILE A 232 -13.68 -1.92 0.57
C ILE A 232 -14.49 -0.65 0.30
N ALA A 233 -13.95 0.53 0.66
CA ALA A 233 -14.63 1.81 0.44
C ALA A 233 -14.83 2.09 -1.06
N PHE A 234 -13.79 1.87 -1.88
CA PHE A 234 -13.90 2.03 -3.33
C PHE A 234 -14.90 1.03 -3.93
N GLY A 235 -14.83 -0.25 -3.57
CA GLY A 235 -15.77 -1.25 -4.07
C GLY A 235 -17.23 -0.98 -3.73
N ALA A 236 -17.51 -0.35 -2.58
CA ALA A 236 -18.87 -0.01 -2.17
C ALA A 236 -19.40 1.29 -2.80
N LEU A 237 -18.55 2.31 -2.98
CA LEU A 237 -18.99 3.65 -3.39
C LEU A 237 -18.81 3.94 -4.88
N VAL A 238 -17.93 3.23 -5.58
CA VAL A 238 -17.59 3.53 -7.00
C VAL A 238 -18.81 3.47 -7.92
N ASP A 239 -19.74 2.53 -7.68
CA ASP A 239 -20.92 2.31 -8.51
C ASP A 239 -22.14 3.12 -8.04
N VAL A 240 -22.09 3.73 -6.85
CA VAL A 240 -23.21 4.48 -6.27
C VAL A 240 -22.95 5.98 -6.37
N ASN A 241 -21.84 6.45 -5.81
CA ASN A 241 -21.51 7.87 -5.71
C ASN A 241 -19.99 8.07 -5.81
N CYS A 242 -19.48 8.12 -7.05
CA CYS A 242 -18.04 8.31 -7.27
C CYS A 242 -17.54 9.69 -6.79
N GLU A 243 -18.39 10.72 -6.80
CA GLU A 243 -18.07 12.04 -6.27
C GLU A 243 -17.73 11.98 -4.77
N VAL A 244 -18.58 11.31 -3.98
CA VAL A 244 -18.36 11.12 -2.53
C VAL A 244 -17.06 10.38 -2.27
N LEU A 245 -16.74 9.37 -3.09
CA LEU A 245 -15.51 8.60 -2.99
C LEU A 245 -14.26 9.47 -3.22
N ILE A 246 -14.26 10.31 -4.27
CA ILE A 246 -13.13 11.20 -4.56
C ILE A 246 -12.89 12.19 -3.43
N PHE A 247 -13.96 12.84 -2.93
CA PHE A 247 -13.85 13.77 -1.81
C PHE A 247 -13.43 13.08 -0.51
N LEU A 248 -13.91 11.87 -0.25
CA LEU A 248 -13.50 11.06 0.89
C LEU A 248 -12.00 10.77 0.86
N VAL A 249 -11.48 10.30 -0.27
CA VAL A 249 -10.05 10.01 -0.43
C VAL A 249 -9.20 11.27 -0.29
N ALA A 250 -9.58 12.36 -0.96
CA ALA A 250 -8.87 13.63 -0.87
C ALA A 250 -8.86 14.18 0.57
N SER A 251 -9.98 14.11 1.28
CA SER A 251 -10.07 14.58 2.67
C SER A 251 -9.17 13.78 3.61
N ILE A 252 -9.12 12.45 3.47
CA ILE A 252 -8.26 11.57 4.28
C ILE A 252 -6.78 11.89 4.03
N ILE A 253 -6.38 12.12 2.77
CA ILE A 253 -5.00 12.50 2.41
C ILE A 253 -4.64 13.87 2.99
N ILE A 254 -5.54 14.85 2.89
CA ILE A 254 -5.33 16.20 3.46
C ILE A 254 -5.20 16.14 4.98
N VAL A 255 -6.03 15.35 5.67
CA VAL A 255 -5.88 15.11 7.11
C VAL A 255 -4.53 14.48 7.42
N GLY A 256 -4.08 13.52 6.60
CA GLY A 256 -2.72 12.97 6.67
C GLY A 256 -1.63 14.03 6.53
N ALA A 257 -1.80 14.98 5.61
CA ALA A 257 -0.87 16.09 5.41
C ALA A 257 -0.84 17.05 6.61
N MET A 258 -2.01 17.34 7.20
CA MET A 258 -2.09 18.14 8.43
C MET A 258 -1.40 17.45 9.61
N LEU A 259 -1.59 16.13 9.75
CA LEU A 259 -0.88 15.35 10.76
C LEU A 259 0.64 15.33 10.51
N ALA A 260 1.05 15.30 9.23
CA ALA A 260 2.46 15.34 8.87
C ALA A 260 3.16 16.65 9.29
N PHE A 261 2.42 17.75 9.43
CA PHE A 261 2.95 19.01 9.93
C PHE A 261 3.41 18.92 11.40
N PHE A 262 2.79 18.05 12.19
CA PHE A 262 3.11 17.88 13.61
C PHE A 262 4.35 17.02 13.86
N LEU A 263 4.97 16.39 12.84
CA LEU A 263 6.22 15.64 13.01
C LEU A 263 7.30 16.51 13.67
N PRO A 264 8.22 15.99 14.49
CA PRO A 264 9.28 16.75 15.16
C PRO A 264 10.41 17.18 14.19
N PRO A 265 11.13 18.29 14.43
CA PRO A 265 12.16 18.76 13.52
C PRO A 265 13.38 17.88 13.72
N LYS A 266 14.27 17.87 12.71
CA LYS A 266 15.56 17.23 12.88
C LYS A 266 16.42 18.08 13.81
N ASP A 267 16.26 17.90 15.12
CA ASP A 267 17.27 18.29 16.09
C ASP A 267 18.34 17.17 16.16
N PRO A 268 19.62 17.50 16.42
CA PRO A 268 20.71 16.52 16.44
C PRO A 268 20.47 15.41 17.48
N PRO A 269 21.09 14.23 17.31
CA PRO A 269 20.70 13.00 17.98
C PRO A 269 21.06 13.08 19.47
N ARG A 270 20.06 13.29 20.33
CA ARG A 270 20.00 12.88 21.75
C ARG A 270 18.75 13.44 22.43
N VAL A 271 17.60 12.78 22.27
CA VAL A 271 16.44 13.00 23.17
C VAL A 271 15.88 11.68 23.70
N LEU A 272 16.42 10.53 23.28
CA LEU A 272 15.85 9.21 23.55
C LEU A 272 16.86 8.21 24.15
N GLU A 273 18.01 8.69 24.63
CA GLU A 273 19.00 7.87 25.36
C GLU A 273 18.79 7.86 26.89
N THR A 274 17.67 8.39 27.38
CA THR A 274 17.33 8.40 28.82
C THR A 274 16.10 7.58 29.11
#